data_AF-A0A4Z2DEU7-F1
#
_entry.id   AF-A0A4Z2DEU7-F1
#
_cell.length_a   1.000
_cell.length_b   1.000
_cell.length_c   1.000
_cell.angle_alpha   90.00
_cell.angle_beta   90.00
_cell.angle_gamma   90.00
#
_symmetry.space_group_name_H-M   'P 1'
#
loop_
_entity.id
_entity.type
_entity.pdbx_description
1 polymer ?
#
loop_
_entity_poly.entity_id
_entity_poly.type
_entity_poly.pdbx_seq_one_letter_code
_entity_poly.pdbx_strand_id
1 'polypeptide(L)'
;MKALSVDTPIIQMHIEFKELMKKVCEWLPSYTIIAESLNSGEQKYTLESARSMHSDLLQALQKIETLGRQFAEYGEPDSELYVNRVVARLALAVYRRARHFVQNYLPPLQTLPTLKQYVNLTSQRKDELAVRWSEEDKALAELMELVSGKQNFAKMDPSTNPTTKRWQRFFQLPISTSNTYDKRQGKKTTIEYLDSIANKMDLVAGQLMTARQEGQLQIAEELAQELHQLEQEFQKTSSSLNDTESPTL
;
A
#
# COMPACT_ATOMS: atom_id res chain seq x y z
N MET A 1 47.21 -23.61 15.76
CA MET A 1 46.29 -22.54 15.32
C MET A 1 45.66 -21.94 16.58
N LYS A 2 46.11 -20.75 17.02
CA LYS A 2 45.51 -20.06 18.16
C LYS A 2 44.14 -19.56 17.73
N ALA A 3 43.08 -20.10 18.31
CA ALA A 3 41.75 -19.52 18.22
C ALA A 3 41.86 -18.07 18.71
N LEU A 4 41.58 -17.11 17.83
CA LEU A 4 41.42 -15.71 18.19
C LEU A 4 40.28 -15.65 19.19
N SER A 5 40.60 -15.39 20.46
CA SER A 5 39.63 -15.28 21.54
C SER A 5 38.62 -14.19 21.20
N VAL A 6 37.35 -14.53 21.35
CA VAL A 6 36.19 -13.65 21.18
C VAL A 6 36.24 -12.45 22.16
N ASP A 7 37.16 -12.47 23.12
CA ASP A 7 37.30 -11.50 24.22
C ASP A 7 38.12 -10.24 23.89
N THR A 8 38.36 -9.93 22.60
CA THR A 8 39.03 -8.66 22.28
C THR A 8 37.98 -7.55 22.31
N PRO A 9 38.09 -6.52 23.16
CA PRO A 9 37.06 -5.49 23.33
C PRO A 9 36.68 -4.80 22.01
N ILE A 10 37.63 -4.69 21.08
CA ILE A 10 37.45 -4.13 19.73
C ILE A 10 36.42 -4.95 18.91
N ILE A 11 36.43 -6.28 19.04
CA ILE A 11 35.51 -7.16 18.30
C ILE A 11 34.09 -6.98 18.83
N GLN A 12 33.93 -6.92 20.16
CA GLN A 12 32.65 -6.69 20.80
C GLN A 12 32.03 -5.34 20.39
N MET A 13 32.82 -4.27 20.43
CA MET A 13 32.39 -2.94 19.97
C MET A 13 31.94 -2.95 18.50
N HIS A 14 32.58 -3.77 17.65
CA HIS A 14 32.25 -3.83 16.22
C HIS A 14 30.95 -4.60 15.97
N ILE A 15 30.69 -5.63 16.78
CA ILE A 15 29.42 -6.37 16.76
C ILE A 15 28.28 -5.44 17.20
N GLU A 16 28.45 -4.74 18.32
CA GLU A 16 27.47 -3.77 18.83
C GLU A 16 27.21 -2.64 17.82
N PHE A 17 28.27 -2.11 17.20
CA PHE A 17 28.18 -1.10 16.16
C PHE A 17 27.33 -1.57 14.97
N LYS A 18 27.57 -2.79 14.49
CA LYS A 18 26.77 -3.38 13.39
C LYS A 18 25.31 -3.58 13.77
N GLU A 19 25.06 -4.03 15.00
CA GLU A 19 23.69 -4.25 15.47
C GLU A 19 22.92 -2.93 15.58
N LEU A 20 23.55 -1.88 16.11
CA LEU A 20 22.95 -0.54 16.18
C LEU A 20 22.66 0.02 14.78
N MET A 21 23.61 -0.11 13.83
CA MET A 21 23.36 0.31 12.45
C MET A 21 22.19 -0.44 11.83
N LYS A 22 22.07 -1.75 12.07
CA LYS A 22 20.97 -2.56 11.57
C LYS A 22 19.63 -2.07 12.14
N LYS A 23 19.54 -1.84 13.45
CA LYS A 23 18.34 -1.31 14.12
C LYS A 23 17.93 0.05 13.55
N VAL A 24 18.88 0.95 13.33
CA VAL A 24 18.60 2.26 12.71
C VAL A 24 18.04 2.09 11.29
N CYS A 25 18.62 1.21 10.47
CA CYS A 25 18.10 0.93 9.13
C CYS A 25 16.68 0.34 9.12
N GLU A 26 16.31 -0.43 10.15
CA GLU A 26 14.97 -0.99 10.31
C GLU A 26 13.96 0.05 10.83
N TRP A 27 14.35 0.86 11.81
CA TRP A 27 13.46 1.85 12.44
C TRP A 27 13.21 3.08 11.57
N LEU A 28 14.20 3.50 10.78
CA LEU A 28 14.07 4.69 9.93
C LEU A 28 12.88 4.64 8.95
N PRO A 29 12.68 3.60 8.11
CA PRO A 29 11.53 3.56 7.21
C PRO A 29 10.20 3.54 7.96
N SER A 30 10.13 2.86 9.10
CA SER A 30 8.94 2.87 9.95
C SER A 30 8.65 4.27 10.50
N TYR A 31 9.68 4.97 10.96
CA TYR A 31 9.58 6.36 11.41
C TYR A 31 9.13 7.29 10.30
N THR A 32 9.69 7.16 9.08
CA THR A 32 9.30 7.99 7.94
C THR A 32 7.81 7.87 7.63
N ILE A 33 7.27 6.63 7.60
CA ILE A 33 5.83 6.40 7.37
C ILE A 33 4.99 7.05 8.46
N ILE A 34 5.40 6.94 9.73
CA ILE A 34 4.69 7.53 10.87
C ILE A 34 4.74 9.05 10.80
N ALA A 35 5.90 9.63 10.49
CA ALA A 35 6.08 11.07 10.37
C ALA A 35 5.25 11.64 9.20
N GLU A 36 5.23 10.97 8.06
CA GLU A 36 4.39 11.34 6.90
C GLU A 36 2.90 11.26 7.21
N SER A 37 2.45 10.21 7.89
CA SER A 37 1.05 10.06 8.32
C SER A 37 0.65 11.16 9.32
N LEU A 38 1.51 11.48 10.28
CA LEU A 38 1.25 12.58 11.21
C LEU A 38 1.25 13.95 10.53
N ASN A 39 2.16 14.16 9.56
CA ASN A 39 2.23 15.39 8.77
C ASN A 39 1.03 15.55 7.81
N SER A 40 0.40 14.45 7.40
CA SER A 40 -0.84 14.47 6.61
C SER A 40 -2.11 14.62 7.46
N GLY A 41 -1.97 14.77 8.79
CA GLY A 41 -3.09 14.93 9.71
C GLY A 41 -3.83 13.61 10.01
N GLU A 42 -3.27 12.47 9.65
CA GLU A 42 -3.86 11.17 9.97
C GLU A 42 -3.65 10.84 11.45
N GLN A 43 -4.72 10.34 12.08
CA GLN A 43 -4.72 9.95 13.50
C GLN A 43 -4.39 8.46 13.70
N LYS A 44 -3.75 7.82 12.71
CA LYS A 44 -3.39 6.40 12.77
C LYS A 44 -2.34 6.10 13.84
N TYR A 45 -1.47 7.08 14.12
CA TYR A 45 -0.39 6.97 15.10
C TYR A 45 -0.51 8.10 16.13
N THR A 46 -0.07 7.84 17.37
CA THR A 46 -0.04 8.87 18.41
C THR A 46 1.24 9.70 18.29
N LEU A 47 1.10 11.01 18.49
CA LEU A 47 2.22 11.94 18.46
C LEU A 47 3.28 11.62 19.53
N GLU A 48 2.87 11.08 20.68
CA GLU A 48 3.78 10.65 21.74
C GLU A 48 4.63 9.43 21.31
N SER A 49 4.03 8.44 20.67
CA SER A 49 4.76 7.26 20.15
C SER A 49 5.79 7.67 19.10
N ALA A 50 5.41 8.57 18.18
CA ALA A 50 6.32 9.07 17.16
C ALA A 50 7.48 9.90 17.76
N ARG A 51 7.22 10.68 18.82
CA ARG A 51 8.26 11.39 19.58
C ARG A 51 9.23 10.45 20.26
N SER A 52 8.72 9.39 20.91
CA SER A 52 9.57 8.36 21.53
C SER A 52 10.47 7.71 20.48
N MET A 53 9.89 7.27 19.36
CA MET A 53 10.65 6.65 18.27
C MET A 53 11.71 7.60 17.69
N HIS A 54 11.38 8.88 17.52
CA HIS A 54 12.34 9.89 17.08
C HIS A 54 13.50 10.06 18.08
N SER A 55 13.21 10.13 19.38
CA SER A 55 14.27 10.22 20.40
C SER A 55 15.13 8.97 20.47
N ASP A 56 14.54 7.77 20.33
CA ASP A 56 15.25 6.50 20.35
C ASP A 56 16.20 6.38 19.15
N LEU A 57 15.74 6.85 17.97
CA LEU A 57 16.54 6.88 16.75
C LEU A 57 17.71 7.86 16.85
N LEU A 58 17.49 9.07 17.40
CA LEU A 58 18.56 10.02 17.69
C LEU A 58 19.56 9.46 18.70
N GLN A 59 19.08 8.79 19.75
CA GLN A 59 19.96 8.17 20.75
C GLN A 59 20.80 7.05 20.13
N ALA A 60 20.22 6.23 19.25
CA ALA A 60 20.94 5.19 18.52
C ALA A 60 22.02 5.79 17.61
N LEU A 61 21.71 6.86 16.87
CA LEU A 61 22.69 7.60 16.04
C LEU A 61 23.83 8.19 16.88
N GLN A 62 23.53 8.78 18.03
CA GLN A 62 24.54 9.30 18.96
C GLN A 62 25.43 8.20 19.53
N LYS A 63 24.87 7.03 19.86
CA LYS A 63 25.64 5.85 20.29
C LYS A 63 26.59 5.37 19.19
N ILE A 64 26.12 5.32 17.93
CA ILE A 64 26.94 4.99 16.76
C ILE A 64 28.10 5.97 16.61
N GLU A 65 27.87 7.27 16.76
CA GLU A 65 28.93 8.29 16.70
C GLU A 65 29.94 8.14 17.85
N THR A 66 29.47 7.84 19.05
CA THR A 66 30.31 7.65 20.23
C THR A 66 31.20 6.41 20.10
N LEU A 67 30.63 5.29 19.66
CA LEU A 67 31.41 4.08 19.32
C LEU A 67 32.41 4.37 18.20
N GLY A 68 32.00 5.12 17.17
CA GLY A 68 32.90 5.54 16.09
C GLY A 68 34.10 6.33 16.61
N ARG A 69 33.90 7.25 17.56
CA ARG A 69 35.00 7.99 18.20
C ARG A 69 35.92 7.11 19.02
N GLN A 70 35.36 6.16 19.78
CA GLN A 70 36.16 5.18 20.50
C GLN A 70 37.01 4.33 19.54
N PHE A 71 36.48 3.95 18.36
CA PHE A 71 37.29 3.32 17.31
C PHE A 71 38.42 4.22 16.79
N ALA A 72 38.22 5.54 16.71
CA ALA A 72 39.29 6.45 16.29
C ALA A 72 40.45 6.47 17.30
N GLU A 73 40.18 6.33 18.61
CA GLU A 73 41.21 6.26 19.66
C GLU A 73 42.16 5.05 19.51
N TYR A 74 41.68 3.92 18.95
CA TYR A 74 42.53 2.76 18.59
C TYR A 74 43.35 2.99 17.31
N GLY A 75 43.01 4.04 16.54
CA GLY A 75 43.65 4.39 15.28
C GLY A 75 44.76 5.44 15.39
N GLU A 76 44.82 6.17 16.50
CA GLU A 76 45.82 7.21 16.76
C GLU A 76 47.17 6.59 17.15
N PRO A 77 48.28 6.94 16.49
CA PRO A 77 49.59 6.35 16.75
C PRO A 77 50.17 6.71 18.12
N ASP A 78 49.72 7.81 18.74
CA ASP A 78 50.17 8.27 20.06
C ASP A 78 49.24 7.80 21.21
N SER A 79 48.24 6.98 20.92
CA SER A 79 47.27 6.47 21.90
C SER A 79 47.79 5.24 22.64
N GLU A 80 47.49 5.14 23.94
CA GLU A 80 47.78 3.95 24.75
C GLU A 80 47.07 2.69 24.24
N LEU A 81 46.01 2.87 23.44
CA LEU A 81 45.19 1.81 22.86
C LEU A 81 45.67 1.36 21.46
N TYR A 82 46.77 1.91 20.95
CA TYR A 82 47.31 1.55 19.65
C TYR A 82 47.89 0.12 19.66
N VAL A 83 47.26 -0.79 18.91
CA VAL A 83 47.67 -2.21 18.87
C VAL A 83 48.57 -2.53 17.68
N ASN A 84 48.12 -2.24 16.46
CA ASN A 84 48.81 -2.57 15.21
C ASN A 84 48.31 -1.67 14.07
N ARG A 85 49.19 -1.29 13.15
CA ARG A 85 48.87 -0.49 11.95
C ARG A 85 47.69 -1.03 11.13
N VAL A 86 47.52 -2.35 11.04
CA VAL A 86 46.39 -2.96 10.32
C VAL A 86 45.07 -2.71 11.07
N VAL A 87 45.07 -2.90 12.38
CA VAL A 87 43.90 -2.67 13.25
C VAL A 87 43.56 -1.18 13.29
N ALA A 88 44.55 -0.30 13.36
CA ALA A 88 44.37 1.15 13.31
C ALA A 88 43.71 1.62 12.00
N ARG A 89 44.15 1.08 10.85
CA ARG A 89 43.51 1.36 9.55
C ARG A 89 42.07 0.88 9.51
N LEU A 90 41.78 -0.28 10.09
CA LEU A 90 40.41 -0.80 10.19
C LEU A 90 39.56 0.11 11.09
N ALA A 91 40.06 0.50 12.26
CA ALA A 91 39.35 1.34 13.21
C ALA A 91 39.00 2.72 12.61
N LEU A 92 39.95 3.34 11.89
CA LEU A 92 39.72 4.55 11.10
C LEU A 92 38.68 4.36 9.99
N ALA A 93 38.65 3.21 9.33
CA ALA A 93 37.64 2.91 8.31
C ALA A 93 36.23 2.76 8.95
N VAL A 94 36.14 2.12 10.12
CA VAL A 94 34.89 2.01 10.89
C VAL A 94 34.42 3.40 11.35
N TYR A 95 35.31 4.23 11.87
CA TYR A 95 35.01 5.62 12.25
C TYR A 95 34.46 6.43 11.07
N ARG A 96 35.13 6.38 9.91
CA ARG A 96 34.66 7.07 8.70
C ARG A 96 33.28 6.56 8.28
N ARG A 97 33.06 5.23 8.35
CA ARG A 97 31.76 4.63 8.05
C ARG A 97 30.68 5.10 9.02
N ALA A 98 30.98 5.18 10.32
CA ALA A 98 30.07 5.69 11.35
C ALA A 98 29.67 7.14 11.07
N ARG A 99 30.63 8.00 10.75
CA ARG A 99 30.40 9.40 10.41
C ARG A 99 29.54 9.55 9.15
N HIS A 100 29.87 8.80 8.10
CA HIS A 100 29.06 8.78 6.87
C HIS A 100 27.64 8.26 7.13
N PHE A 101 27.49 7.26 8.00
CA PHE A 101 26.18 6.74 8.38
C PHE A 101 25.36 7.84 9.05
N VAL A 102 25.87 8.48 10.10
CA VAL A 102 25.15 9.57 10.77
C VAL A 102 24.83 10.70 9.80
N GLN A 103 25.76 11.10 8.93
CA GLN A 103 25.53 12.13 7.92
C GLN A 103 24.43 11.78 6.90
N ASN A 104 24.28 10.51 6.55
CA ASN A 104 23.27 10.07 5.59
C ASN A 104 21.88 9.90 6.24
N TYR A 105 21.85 9.53 7.53
CA TYR A 105 20.61 9.16 8.24
C TYR A 105 20.04 10.25 9.14
N LEU A 106 20.81 11.29 9.46
CA LEU A 106 20.33 12.46 10.21
C LEU A 106 19.44 13.40 9.37
N PRO A 107 19.79 13.76 8.11
CA PRO A 107 18.96 14.64 7.28
C PRO A 107 17.55 14.13 6.93
N PRO A 108 17.30 12.82 6.69
CA PRO A 108 15.96 12.33 6.36
C PRO A 108 15.02 12.21 7.57
N LEU A 109 15.45 12.57 8.78
CA LEU A 109 14.55 12.63 9.93
C LEU A 109 13.58 13.81 9.75
N GLN A 110 12.41 13.53 9.18
CA GLN A 110 11.34 14.50 9.06
C GLN A 110 11.02 15.06 10.45
N THR A 111 10.91 16.39 10.55
CA THR A 111 10.53 17.04 11.80
C THR A 111 9.08 16.71 12.11
N LEU A 112 8.83 16.18 13.31
CA LEU A 112 7.48 15.96 13.80
C LEU A 112 6.72 17.30 13.92
N PRO A 113 5.42 17.31 13.59
CA PRO A 113 4.61 18.51 13.75
C PRO A 113 4.51 18.87 15.23
N THR A 114 4.52 20.17 15.53
CA THR A 114 4.29 20.66 16.90
C THR A 114 2.87 20.30 17.33
N LEU A 115 2.59 20.14 18.62
CA LEU A 115 1.24 19.85 19.14
C LEU A 115 0.15 20.76 18.53
N LYS A 116 0.43 22.06 18.40
CA LYS A 116 -0.48 23.03 17.77
C LYS A 116 -0.72 22.75 16.28
N GLN A 117 0.33 22.37 15.54
CA GLN A 117 0.25 22.03 14.12
C GLN A 117 -0.50 20.71 13.92
N TYR A 118 -0.24 19.71 14.77
CA TYR A 118 -0.97 18.45 14.76
C TYR A 118 -2.47 18.66 14.96
N VAL A 119 -2.86 19.44 15.98
CA VAL A 119 -4.28 19.76 16.20
C VAL A 119 -4.89 20.44 14.98
N ASN A 120 -4.20 21.41 14.37
CA ASN A 120 -4.69 22.11 13.19
C ASN A 120 -4.82 21.20 11.94
N LEU A 121 -3.84 20.34 11.69
CA LEU A 121 -3.88 19.37 10.60
C LEU A 121 -5.01 18.36 10.79
N THR A 122 -5.23 17.91 12.03
CA THR A 122 -6.33 16.99 12.33
C THR A 122 -7.70 17.66 12.21
N SER A 123 -7.85 18.94 12.56
CA SER A 123 -9.11 19.66 12.35
C SER A 123 -9.35 19.89 10.86
N GLN A 124 -8.33 20.33 10.11
CA GLN A 124 -8.44 20.55 8.67
C GLN A 124 -8.85 19.26 7.95
N ARG A 125 -8.23 18.12 8.29
CA ARG A 125 -8.59 16.85 7.68
C ARG A 125 -10.00 16.37 8.04
N LYS A 126 -10.47 16.66 9.27
CA LYS A 126 -11.86 16.38 9.65
C LYS A 126 -12.83 17.22 8.84
N ASP A 127 -12.52 18.49 8.63
CA ASP A 127 -13.34 19.39 7.82
C ASP A 127 -13.37 18.94 6.36
N GLU A 128 -12.23 18.55 5.79
CA GLU A 128 -12.13 18.01 4.42
C GLU A 128 -12.93 16.71 4.25
N LEU A 129 -12.87 15.79 5.22
CA LEU A 129 -13.67 14.57 5.21
C LEU A 129 -15.16 14.85 5.36
N ALA A 130 -15.55 15.81 6.20
CA ALA A 130 -16.95 16.21 6.36
C ALA A 130 -17.51 16.82 5.06
N VAL A 131 -16.72 17.61 4.34
CA VAL A 131 -17.10 18.13 3.01
C VAL A 131 -17.27 16.98 2.01
N ARG A 132 -16.30 16.07 1.93
CA ARG A 132 -16.37 14.87 1.06
C ARG A 132 -17.60 14.02 1.35
N TRP A 133 -17.89 13.74 2.61
CA TRP A 133 -19.09 12.97 3.00
C TRP A 133 -20.38 13.70 2.62
N SER A 134 -20.46 15.02 2.80
CA SER A 134 -21.64 15.77 2.37
C SER A 134 -21.84 15.75 0.86
N GLU A 135 -20.76 15.74 0.07
CA GLU A 135 -20.82 15.61 -1.39
C GLU A 135 -21.26 14.21 -1.82
N GLU A 136 -20.72 13.16 -1.18
CA GLU A 136 -21.11 11.77 -1.41
C GLU A 136 -22.59 11.53 -1.05
N ASP A 137 -23.05 12.05 0.09
CA ASP A 137 -24.46 11.97 0.50
C ASP A 137 -25.40 12.66 -0.49
N LYS A 138 -25.00 13.84 -1.01
CA LYS A 138 -25.76 14.54 -2.05
C LYS A 138 -25.81 13.75 -3.35
N ALA A 139 -24.68 13.20 -3.80
CA ALA A 139 -24.61 12.40 -5.01
C ALA A 139 -25.47 11.13 -4.90
N LEU A 140 -25.49 10.48 -3.73
CA LEU A 140 -26.36 9.34 -3.45
C LEU A 140 -27.83 9.73 -3.43
N ALA A 141 -28.18 10.86 -2.82
CA ALA A 141 -29.55 11.37 -2.82
C ALA A 141 -30.06 11.66 -4.25
N GLU A 142 -29.24 12.30 -5.09
CA GLU A 142 -29.56 12.56 -6.50
C GLU A 142 -29.76 11.27 -7.30
N LEU A 143 -28.90 10.26 -7.09
CA LEU A 143 -29.09 8.94 -7.71
C LEU A 143 -30.39 8.28 -7.26
N MET A 144 -30.73 8.37 -5.97
CA MET A 144 -31.95 7.78 -5.43
C MET A 144 -33.20 8.48 -5.98
N GLU A 145 -33.20 9.80 -6.13
CA GLU A 145 -34.28 10.53 -6.79
C GLU A 145 -34.42 10.15 -8.27
N LEU A 146 -33.33 9.96 -9.00
CA LEU A 146 -33.38 9.52 -10.40
C LEU A 146 -33.94 8.10 -10.57
N VAL A 147 -33.72 7.22 -9.59
CA VAL A 147 -34.28 5.87 -9.56
C VAL A 147 -35.76 5.90 -9.17
N SER A 148 -36.13 6.68 -8.16
CA SER A 148 -37.51 6.81 -7.68
C SER A 148 -38.41 7.57 -8.67
N GLY A 149 -37.92 8.66 -9.26
CA GLY A 149 -38.64 9.44 -10.29
C GLY A 149 -38.92 8.64 -11.57
N LYS A 150 -38.16 7.57 -11.84
CA LYS A 150 -38.43 6.64 -12.96
C LYS A 150 -39.46 5.55 -12.62
N GLN A 151 -39.88 5.37 -11.36
CA GLN A 151 -40.99 4.48 -11.03
C GLN A 151 -42.37 5.10 -11.32
N ASN A 152 -42.45 6.42 -11.53
CA ASN A 152 -43.69 7.11 -11.90
C ASN A 152 -44.13 6.94 -13.37
N PHE A 153 -43.44 6.12 -14.17
CA PHE A 153 -43.86 5.76 -15.53
C PHE A 153 -44.88 4.59 -15.58
N ALA A 154 -45.43 4.16 -14.44
CA ALA A 154 -46.41 3.08 -14.35
C ALA A 154 -47.80 3.37 -14.98
N LYS A 155 -47.94 4.44 -15.77
CA LYS A 155 -49.10 4.72 -16.63
C LYS A 155 -48.66 4.93 -18.07
N MET A 156 -48.05 3.91 -18.68
CA MET A 156 -47.83 3.89 -20.12
C MET A 156 -48.21 2.51 -20.65
N ASP A 157 -49.11 2.52 -21.63
CA ASP A 157 -49.74 1.41 -22.37
C ASP A 157 -48.75 0.27 -22.71
N PRO A 158 -49.12 -1.04 -22.62
CA PRO A 158 -48.17 -2.16 -22.77
C PRO A 158 -47.86 -2.51 -24.23
N SER A 159 -48.03 -1.57 -25.17
CA SER A 159 -47.81 -1.82 -26.59
C SER A 159 -46.76 -0.86 -27.14
N THR A 160 -45.49 -1.16 -26.83
CA THR A 160 -44.31 -0.93 -27.68
C THR A 160 -43.08 -1.15 -26.81
N ASN A 161 -42.33 -2.22 -27.08
CA ASN A 161 -41.06 -2.51 -26.41
C ASN A 161 -39.93 -1.67 -27.03
N PRO A 162 -39.26 -0.80 -26.27
CA PRO A 162 -37.85 -0.50 -26.55
C PRO A 162 -36.96 -0.66 -25.30
N THR A 163 -37.10 -1.77 -24.57
CA THR A 163 -36.21 -2.13 -23.45
C THR A 163 -35.03 -2.95 -23.94
N THR A 164 -34.12 -2.32 -24.70
CA THR A 164 -32.79 -2.91 -24.93
C THR A 164 -31.67 -1.90 -25.18
N LYS A 165 -31.95 -0.59 -25.20
CA LYS A 165 -30.93 0.42 -25.56
C LYS A 165 -30.52 1.39 -24.46
N ARG A 166 -31.05 1.27 -23.24
CA ARG A 166 -30.85 2.31 -22.20
C ARG A 166 -29.72 2.03 -21.21
N TRP A 167 -29.29 0.78 -21.07
CA TRP A 167 -28.26 0.38 -20.11
C TRP A 167 -26.81 0.52 -20.60
N GLN A 168 -26.60 0.84 -21.88
CA GLN A 168 -25.26 1.06 -22.44
C GLN A 168 -24.62 2.43 -22.11
N ARG A 169 -25.31 3.34 -21.39
CA ARG A 169 -24.79 4.70 -21.15
C ARG A 169 -24.07 4.91 -19.82
N PHE A 170 -24.06 3.94 -18.91
CA PHE A 170 -23.44 4.10 -17.59
C PHE A 170 -21.99 3.58 -17.50
N PHE A 171 -21.46 2.97 -18.57
CA PHE A 171 -20.06 2.49 -18.64
C PHE A 171 -19.28 3.19 -19.77
N GLN A 172 -19.24 4.51 -19.79
CA GLN A 172 -18.27 5.25 -20.61
C GLN A 172 -17.38 6.13 -19.73
N LEU A 173 -16.31 5.53 -19.23
CA LEU A 173 -15.03 6.24 -19.11
C LEU A 173 -14.43 6.38 -20.53
N PRO A 174 -13.68 7.46 -20.82
CA PRO A 174 -13.24 7.78 -22.17
C PRO A 174 -12.08 6.86 -22.56
N ILE A 175 -12.35 5.84 -23.38
CA ILE A 175 -11.29 5.12 -24.06
C ILE A 175 -10.92 5.92 -25.30
N SER A 176 -9.67 6.40 -25.26
CA SER A 176 -8.98 7.05 -26.36
C SER A 176 -9.08 6.23 -27.64
N THR A 177 -9.41 6.93 -28.72
CA THR A 177 -9.26 6.60 -30.15
C THR A 177 -8.49 5.31 -30.49
N SER A 178 -9.12 4.35 -31.18
CA SER A 178 -8.73 3.98 -32.54
C SER A 178 -9.70 2.97 -33.18
N ASN A 179 -10.22 3.37 -34.34
CA ASN A 179 -10.43 2.61 -35.57
C ASN A 179 -11.24 1.30 -35.55
N THR A 180 -12.48 1.45 -36.02
CA THR A 180 -13.11 0.70 -37.13
C THR A 180 -12.30 -0.48 -37.70
N TYR A 181 -12.77 -1.73 -37.56
CA TYR A 181 -12.71 -2.78 -38.61
C TYR A 181 -13.72 -3.92 -38.36
N ASP A 182 -14.57 -4.10 -39.37
CA ASP A 182 -15.10 -5.33 -39.96
C ASP A 182 -15.52 -6.56 -39.12
N LYS A 183 -16.82 -6.83 -39.32
CA LYS A 183 -17.54 -8.10 -39.36
C LYS A 183 -16.70 -9.23 -39.99
N ARG A 184 -16.12 -10.13 -39.18
CA ARG A 184 -15.67 -11.45 -39.62
C ARG A 184 -16.14 -12.53 -38.63
N GLN A 185 -17.00 -13.41 -39.14
CA GLN A 185 -17.31 -14.71 -38.57
C GLN A 185 -16.00 -15.52 -38.45
N GLY A 186 -15.50 -15.71 -37.22
CA GLY A 186 -14.30 -16.50 -37.01
C GLY A 186 -14.01 -16.68 -35.53
N LYS A 187 -14.25 -17.91 -35.03
CA LYS A 187 -13.81 -18.47 -33.73
C LYS A 187 -14.01 -17.53 -32.53
N LYS A 188 -15.03 -17.82 -31.70
CA LYS A 188 -15.25 -17.15 -30.41
C LYS A 188 -13.92 -17.00 -29.68
N THR A 189 -13.44 -15.77 -29.57
CA THR A 189 -12.17 -15.48 -28.91
C THR A 189 -12.33 -15.76 -27.41
N THR A 190 -11.23 -16.08 -26.72
CA THR A 190 -11.20 -16.23 -25.26
C THR A 190 -11.83 -15.02 -24.55
N ILE A 191 -11.73 -13.84 -25.18
CA ILE A 191 -12.33 -12.58 -24.73
C ILE A 191 -13.87 -12.63 -24.81
N GLU A 192 -14.46 -13.13 -25.89
CA GLU A 192 -15.93 -13.31 -25.99
C GLU A 192 -16.46 -14.35 -24.98
N TYR A 193 -15.63 -15.34 -24.62
CA TYR A 193 -15.97 -16.32 -23.60
C TYR A 193 -15.92 -15.71 -22.18
N LEU A 194 -14.90 -14.90 -21.89
CA LEU A 194 -14.81 -14.15 -20.62
C LEU A 194 -15.97 -13.17 -20.45
N ASP A 195 -16.34 -12.45 -21.51
CA ASP A 195 -17.51 -11.55 -21.50
C ASP A 195 -18.81 -12.35 -21.26
N SER A 196 -18.94 -13.52 -21.88
CA SER A 196 -20.06 -14.43 -21.63
C SER A 196 -20.10 -14.94 -20.17
N ILE A 197 -18.96 -15.18 -19.51
CA ILE A 197 -18.92 -15.58 -18.09
C ILE A 197 -19.30 -14.39 -17.20
N ALA A 198 -18.77 -13.19 -17.46
CA ALA A 198 -19.09 -11.99 -16.69
C ALA A 198 -20.60 -11.67 -16.73
N ASN A 199 -21.20 -11.73 -17.92
CA ASN A 199 -22.64 -11.53 -18.08
C ASN A 199 -23.49 -12.57 -17.33
N LYS A 200 -23.00 -13.82 -17.19
CA LYS A 200 -23.66 -14.85 -16.37
C LYS A 200 -23.52 -14.59 -14.87
N MET A 201 -22.36 -14.13 -14.42
CA MET A 201 -22.15 -13.76 -13.01
C MET A 201 -23.10 -12.63 -12.61
N ASP A 202 -23.29 -11.62 -13.47
CA ASP A 202 -24.22 -10.53 -13.22
C ASP A 202 -25.68 -11.00 -13.14
N LEU A 203 -26.06 -11.95 -13.99
CA LEU A 203 -27.39 -12.55 -13.97
C LEU A 203 -27.64 -13.34 -12.66
N VAL A 204 -26.70 -14.20 -12.27
CA VAL A 204 -26.79 -15.02 -11.06
C VAL A 204 -26.75 -14.15 -9.80
N ALA A 205 -25.95 -13.09 -9.78
CA ALA A 205 -25.94 -12.11 -8.69
C ALA A 205 -27.28 -11.37 -8.56
N GLY A 206 -27.91 -11.02 -9.70
CA GLY A 206 -29.25 -10.45 -9.71
C GLY A 206 -30.30 -11.41 -9.13
N GLN A 207 -30.25 -12.69 -9.52
CA GLN A 207 -31.13 -13.74 -9.02
C GLN A 207 -30.90 -14.05 -7.53
N LEU A 208 -29.65 -14.00 -7.07
CA LEU A 208 -29.28 -14.16 -5.66
C LEU A 208 -29.90 -13.04 -4.82
N MET A 209 -29.85 -11.79 -5.29
CA MET A 209 -30.46 -10.67 -4.60
C MET A 209 -31.98 -10.84 -4.49
N THR A 210 -32.65 -11.25 -5.57
CA THR A 210 -34.11 -11.51 -5.53
C THR A 210 -34.47 -12.68 -4.63
N ALA A 211 -33.72 -13.79 -4.68
CA ALA A 211 -33.97 -14.96 -3.84
C ALA A 211 -33.78 -14.66 -2.34
N ARG A 212 -32.79 -13.81 -1.99
CA ARG A 212 -32.60 -13.32 -0.62
C ARG A 212 -33.74 -12.41 -0.16
N GLN A 213 -34.23 -11.56 -1.06
CA GLN A 213 -35.35 -10.66 -0.77
C GLN A 213 -36.68 -11.42 -0.59
N GLU A 214 -36.85 -12.54 -1.29
CA GLU A 214 -38.01 -13.44 -1.19
C GLU A 214 -37.89 -14.48 -0.06
N GLY A 215 -36.78 -14.48 0.70
CA GLY A 215 -36.56 -15.38 1.83
C GLY A 215 -36.29 -16.85 1.45
N GLN A 216 -35.97 -17.11 0.18
CA GLN A 216 -35.68 -18.45 -0.33
C GLN A 216 -34.22 -18.84 -0.05
N LEU A 217 -33.94 -19.21 1.20
CA LEU A 217 -32.57 -19.47 1.69
C LEU A 217 -31.86 -20.60 0.93
N GLN A 218 -32.57 -21.67 0.55
CA GLN A 218 -31.98 -22.81 -0.16
C GLN A 218 -31.54 -22.44 -1.58
N ILE A 219 -32.37 -21.67 -2.30
CA ILE A 219 -32.08 -21.20 -3.66
C ILE A 219 -30.96 -20.14 -3.62
N ALA A 220 -30.94 -19.28 -2.61
CA ALA A 220 -29.86 -18.32 -2.42
C ALA A 220 -28.52 -18.99 -2.11
N GLU A 221 -28.50 -20.14 -1.43
CA GLU A 221 -27.28 -20.90 -1.18
C GLU A 221 -26.77 -21.59 -2.45
N GLU A 222 -27.66 -22.18 -3.25
CA GLU A 222 -27.33 -22.79 -4.54
C GLU A 222 -26.78 -21.75 -5.54
N LEU A 223 -27.43 -20.59 -5.67
CA LEU A 223 -26.96 -19.49 -6.52
C LEU A 223 -25.63 -18.90 -6.04
N ALA A 224 -25.37 -18.89 -4.72
CA ALA A 224 -24.08 -18.45 -4.20
C ALA A 224 -22.94 -19.44 -4.56
N GLN A 225 -23.23 -20.73 -4.57
CA GLN A 225 -22.27 -21.76 -5.01
C GLN A 225 -22.01 -21.66 -6.51
N GLU A 226 -23.05 -21.44 -7.32
CA GLU A 226 -22.92 -21.23 -8.77
C GLU A 226 -22.08 -19.99 -9.09
N LEU A 227 -22.30 -18.88 -8.37
CA LEU A 227 -21.52 -17.66 -8.52
C LEU A 227 -20.03 -17.91 -8.20
N HIS A 228 -19.76 -18.62 -7.11
CA HIS A 228 -18.40 -18.98 -6.75
C HIS A 228 -17.72 -19.87 -7.80
N GLN A 229 -18.47 -20.78 -8.43
CA GLN A 229 -17.95 -21.62 -9.51
C GLN A 229 -17.64 -20.79 -10.77
N LEU A 230 -18.51 -19.85 -11.13
CA LEU A 230 -18.30 -18.95 -12.27
C LEU A 230 -17.09 -18.02 -12.05
N GLU A 231 -16.85 -17.56 -10.82
CA GLU A 231 -15.65 -16.79 -10.46
C GLU A 231 -14.36 -17.61 -10.64
N GLN A 232 -14.36 -18.87 -10.22
CA GLN A 232 -13.21 -19.76 -10.41
C GLN A 232 -12.95 -20.01 -11.90
N GLU A 233 -13.99 -20.21 -12.70
CA GLU A 233 -13.88 -20.37 -14.15
C GLU A 233 -13.35 -19.09 -14.82
N PHE A 234 -13.81 -17.92 -14.40
CA PHE A 234 -13.32 -16.63 -14.89
C PHE A 234 -11.84 -16.43 -14.57
N GLN A 235 -11.42 -16.70 -13.35
CA GLN A 235 -10.01 -16.59 -12.95
C GLN A 235 -9.13 -17.57 -13.74
N LYS A 236 -9.56 -18.83 -13.87
CA LYS A 236 -8.81 -19.86 -14.61
C LYS A 236 -8.64 -19.49 -16.09
N THR A 237 -9.68 -18.94 -16.71
CA THR A 237 -9.66 -18.53 -18.12
C THR A 237 -8.88 -17.25 -18.34
N SER A 238 -8.91 -16.31 -17.37
CA SER A 238 -8.06 -15.12 -17.37
C SER A 238 -6.58 -15.46 -17.16
N SER A 239 -6.25 -16.41 -16.28
CA SER A 239 -4.87 -16.88 -16.09
C SER A 239 -4.33 -17.60 -17.32
N SER A 240 -5.16 -18.45 -17.95
CA SER A 240 -4.81 -19.12 -19.21
C SER A 240 -4.58 -18.16 -20.38
N LEU A 241 -5.14 -16.94 -20.34
CA LEU A 241 -4.88 -15.89 -21.32
C LEU A 241 -3.50 -15.25 -21.10
N ASN A 242 -3.11 -15.02 -19.84
CA ASN A 242 -1.82 -14.43 -19.48
C ASN A 242 -0.64 -15.39 -19.74
N ASP A 243 -0.85 -16.70 -19.65
CA ASP A 243 0.20 -17.70 -19.93
C ASP A 243 0.53 -17.81 -21.44
N THR A 244 -0.37 -17.38 -22.32
CA THR A 244 -0.14 -17.35 -23.79
C THR A 244 0.67 -16.15 -24.28
N GLU A 245 0.90 -15.12 -23.45
CA GLU A 245 1.71 -13.94 -23.80
C GLU A 245 3.17 -14.03 -23.32
N SER A 246 3.67 -15.23 -22.99
CA SER A 246 5.10 -15.47 -22.80
C SER A 246 5.72 -15.96 -24.12
N PRO A 247 6.32 -15.09 -24.96
CA PRO A 247 7.02 -15.57 -26.14
C PRO A 247 8.32 -16.26 -25.72
N THR A 248 8.46 -17.49 -26.18
CA THR A 248 9.75 -18.12 -26.47
C THR A 248 10.60 -17.23 -27.36
N LEU A 249 11.84 -16.98 -26.89
CA LEU A 249 13.07 -16.58 -27.60
C LEU A 249 13.07 -15.26 -28.39
#